data_AF-A0A8H3SEC5-F1
#
_entry.id   AF-A0A8H3SEC5-F1
#
_cell.length_a   1.000
_cell.length_b   1.000
_cell.length_c   1.000
_cell.angle_alpha   90.00
_cell.angle_beta   90.00
_cell.angle_gamma   90.00
#
_symmetry.space_group_name_H-M   'P 1'
#
loop_
_entity.id
_entity.type
_entity.pdbx_description
1 polymer ?
#
loop_
_entity_poly.entity_id
_entity_poly.type
_entity_poly.pdbx_seq_one_letter_code
_entity_poly.pdbx_strand_id
1 'polypeptide(L)'
;MHYILALAALVAVWRHVRLQKAFAQIYMVVGSGILIGTTLLHWAILLVRNVTLKQFGSRAQVHRGDGWAQIVIPVNRPFTVHAGMAVYIWMPGVSPFSMFYSHPFTVTWWELNAQGKATSISILVQKKNGFTRSLMDHPGKEFLTWIDGPYGERIDLSSYNNVLLVASGMGIAAQIPYIRELLNKHPKRIFVAWELDDESNLDWVYQWMNQLLLQDKESYVHLAPSYLKPCANSDQILRFGLYLPSHSKSPERPEPWNSKHDRIWKLSGEIDPWKVVSTDFWRQSGTSLVTVSANKRIRKGITEVIRTKMEHVVDLLELPFQPENLRNHRRQKVVTERV
;
A
#
# COMPACT_ATOMS: atom_id res chain seq x y z
N MET A 1 20.29 0.49 20.79
CA MET A 1 21.51 1.29 20.51
C MET A 1 21.26 2.79 20.52
N HIS A 2 20.36 3.35 19.70
CA HIS A 2 20.15 4.81 19.63
C HIS A 2 19.76 5.47 20.96
N TYR A 3 18.85 4.90 21.76
CA TYR A 3 18.48 5.47 23.06
C TYR A 3 19.62 5.47 24.09
N ILE A 4 20.46 4.43 24.08
CA ILE A 4 21.63 4.33 24.96
C ILE A 4 22.67 5.39 24.56
N LEU A 5 22.90 5.56 23.26
CA LEU A 5 23.78 6.60 22.73
C LEU A 5 23.25 8.00 23.00
N ALA A 6 21.93 8.22 22.88
CA ALA A 6 21.30 9.48 23.20
C ALA A 6 21.45 9.82 24.69
N LEU A 7 21.26 8.83 25.58
CA LEU A 7 21.49 9.00 27.01
C LEU A 7 22.97 9.31 27.32
N ALA A 8 23.90 8.57 26.70
CA ALA A 8 25.32 8.82 26.85
C ALA A 8 25.73 10.22 26.36
N ALA A 9 25.20 10.65 25.21
CA ALA A 9 25.40 11.98 24.66
C ALA A 9 24.82 13.05 25.58
N LEU A 10 23.60 12.85 26.11
CA LEU A 10 22.97 13.77 27.06
C LEU A 10 23.84 13.95 28.31
N VAL A 11 24.35 12.85 28.87
CA VAL A 11 25.25 12.87 30.04
C VAL A 11 26.58 13.53 29.72
N ALA A 12 27.16 13.27 28.54
CA ALA A 12 28.42 13.87 28.10
C ALA A 12 28.28 15.38 27.91
N VAL A 13 27.22 15.82 27.23
CA VAL A 13 26.92 17.24 27.02
C VAL A 13 26.61 17.92 28.35
N TRP A 14 25.85 17.27 29.25
CA TRP A 14 25.59 17.79 30.58
C TRP A 14 26.88 18.02 31.38
N ARG A 15 27.81 17.06 31.35
CA ARG A 15 29.13 17.20 32.00
C ARG A 15 29.97 18.32 31.37
N HIS A 16 29.95 18.46 30.05
CA HIS A 16 30.70 19.50 29.34
C HIS A 16 30.14 20.91 29.60
N VAL A 17 28.81 21.06 29.57
CA VAL A 17 28.11 22.34 29.77
C VAL A 17 28.16 22.79 31.23
N ARG A 18 28.36 21.88 32.19
CA ARG A 18 28.61 22.24 33.61
C ARG A 18 29.87 23.09 33.80
N LEU A 19 30.81 23.08 32.84
CA LEU A 19 32.01 23.91 32.84
C LEU A 19 31.80 25.29 32.16
N GLN A 20 30.61 25.57 31.60
CA GLN A 20 30.30 26.80 30.85
C GLN A 20 29.20 27.65 31.54
N LYS A 21 28.93 28.85 30.99
CA LYS A 21 27.98 29.85 31.52
C LYS A 21 26.57 29.26 31.70
N ALA A 22 25.86 29.73 32.74
CA ALA A 22 24.51 29.29 33.14
C ALA A 22 23.46 29.26 31.99
N PHE A 23 23.61 30.12 30.97
CA PHE A 23 22.69 30.18 29.83
C PHE A 23 22.64 28.86 29.02
N ALA A 24 23.76 28.16 28.89
CA ALA A 24 23.81 26.87 28.19
C ALA A 24 23.11 25.73 28.97
N GLN A 25 23.10 25.81 30.31
CA GLN A 25 22.41 24.83 31.16
C GLN A 25 20.89 24.93 31.01
N ILE A 26 20.36 26.15 30.83
CA ILE A 26 18.92 26.37 30.62
C ILE A 26 18.45 25.68 29.33
N TYR A 27 19.15 25.86 28.20
CA TYR A 27 18.80 25.17 26.95
C TYR A 27 18.85 23.65 27.08
N MET A 28 19.83 23.12 27.81
CA MET A 28 19.92 21.68 28.06
C MET A 28 18.74 21.16 28.86
N VAL A 29 18.32 21.86 29.92
CA VAL A 29 17.16 21.46 30.73
C VAL A 29 15.88 21.52 29.89
N VAL A 30 15.67 22.62 29.16
CA VAL A 30 14.47 22.80 28.31
C VAL A 30 14.42 21.74 27.20
N GLY A 31 15.52 21.54 26.48
CA GLY A 31 15.61 20.54 25.41
C GLY A 31 15.42 19.12 25.92
N SER A 32 16.03 18.77 27.06
CA SER A 32 15.84 17.46 27.69
C SER A 32 14.39 17.26 28.15
N GLY A 33 13.76 18.29 28.73
CA GLY A 33 12.36 18.28 29.13
C GLY A 33 11.42 18.03 27.95
N ILE A 34 11.63 18.73 26.83
CA ILE A 34 10.84 18.53 25.60
C ILE A 34 11.03 17.11 25.06
N LEU A 35 12.27 16.61 25.01
CA LEU A 35 12.57 15.27 24.51
C LEU A 35 11.92 14.18 25.38
N ILE A 36 12.04 14.28 26.70
CA ILE A 36 11.43 13.34 27.64
C ILE A 36 9.90 13.43 27.53
N GLY A 37 9.34 14.64 27.54
CA GLY A 37 7.89 14.85 27.45
C GLY A 37 7.27 14.28 26.17
N THR A 38 7.90 14.54 25.02
CA THR A 38 7.44 13.99 23.73
C THR A 38 7.59 12.47 23.66
N THR A 39 8.68 11.92 24.20
CA THR A 39 8.88 10.46 24.27
C THR A 39 7.85 9.78 25.18
N LEU A 40 7.60 10.33 26.38
CA LEU A 40 6.61 9.81 27.31
C LEU A 40 5.20 9.89 26.72
N LEU A 41 4.86 11.01 26.07
CA LEU A 41 3.58 11.16 25.39
C LEU A 41 3.42 10.12 24.27
N HIS A 42 4.45 9.90 23.46
CA HIS A 42 4.42 8.91 22.39
C HIS A 42 4.22 7.49 22.94
N TRP A 43 4.96 7.09 23.99
CA TRP A 43 4.75 5.81 24.67
C TRP A 43 3.36 5.70 25.29
N ALA A 44 2.83 6.77 25.90
CA ALA A 44 1.48 6.78 26.45
C ALA A 44 0.43 6.56 25.34
N ILE A 45 0.56 7.23 24.20
CA ILE A 45 -0.33 7.04 23.03
C ILE A 45 -0.23 5.59 22.52
N LEU A 46 0.98 5.05 22.39
CA LEU A 46 1.23 3.68 21.93
C LEU A 46 0.60 2.65 22.86
N LEU A 47 0.75 2.84 24.18
CA LEU A 47 0.16 1.99 25.21
C LEU A 47 -1.37 2.08 25.19
N VAL A 48 -1.93 3.29 25.12
CA VAL A 48 -3.39 3.47 25.03
C VAL A 48 -3.92 2.79 23.77
N ARG A 49 -3.25 2.92 22.62
CA ARG A 49 -3.66 2.31 21.35
C ARG A 49 -3.66 0.78 21.41
N ASN A 50 -2.60 0.17 21.97
CA ASN A 50 -2.34 -1.26 21.84
C ASN A 50 -2.75 -2.08 23.06
N VAL A 51 -2.81 -1.47 24.24
CA VAL A 51 -3.11 -2.16 25.50
C VAL A 51 -4.55 -1.87 25.92
N THR A 52 -5.26 -2.95 26.22
CA THR A 52 -6.60 -2.93 26.81
C THR A 52 -6.60 -3.83 28.05
N LEU A 53 -7.65 -3.75 28.87
CA LEU A 53 -7.79 -4.60 30.06
C LEU A 53 -7.71 -6.11 29.76
N LYS A 54 -8.02 -6.52 28.53
CA LYS A 54 -8.07 -7.93 28.10
C LYS A 54 -6.85 -8.37 27.29
N GLN A 55 -6.15 -7.44 26.63
CA GLN A 55 -5.15 -7.78 25.62
C GLN A 55 -3.96 -6.81 25.67
N PHE A 56 -2.76 -7.39 25.65
CA PHE A 56 -1.49 -6.67 25.52
C PHE A 56 -1.05 -6.75 24.05
N GLY A 57 -1.47 -5.79 23.23
CA GLY A 57 -1.25 -5.83 21.78
C GLY A 57 -2.26 -6.70 21.02
N SER A 58 -2.16 -6.65 19.70
CA SER A 58 -2.99 -7.46 18.80
C SER A 58 -2.32 -8.78 18.44
N ARG A 59 -3.11 -9.79 18.11
CA ARG A 59 -2.64 -11.04 17.52
C ARG A 59 -2.86 -10.98 16.01
N ALA A 60 -1.79 -10.63 15.29
CA ALA A 60 -1.83 -10.56 13.84
C ALA A 60 -1.67 -11.94 13.22
N GLN A 61 -2.51 -12.25 12.24
CA GLN A 61 -2.41 -13.48 11.45
C GLN A 61 -1.61 -13.24 10.18
N VAL A 62 -0.71 -14.17 9.85
CA VAL A 62 0.18 -14.06 8.71
C VAL A 62 -0.10 -15.21 7.74
N HIS A 63 -0.66 -14.86 6.60
CA HIS A 63 -0.90 -15.75 5.47
C HIS A 63 0.25 -15.59 4.48
N ARG A 64 0.99 -16.66 4.22
CA ARG A 64 2.18 -16.61 3.35
C ARG A 64 1.88 -17.31 2.02
N GLY A 65 2.35 -16.72 0.93
CA GLY A 65 2.44 -17.36 -0.37
C GLY A 65 3.86 -17.28 -0.94
N ASP A 66 4.02 -17.58 -2.22
CA ASP A 66 5.33 -17.58 -2.86
C ASP A 66 5.88 -16.15 -3.03
N GLY A 67 6.78 -15.73 -2.14
CA GLY A 67 7.42 -14.41 -2.19
C GLY A 67 6.62 -13.25 -1.58
N TRP A 68 5.42 -13.50 -1.07
CA TRP A 68 4.54 -12.49 -0.45
C TRP A 68 3.88 -13.01 0.83
N ALA A 69 3.49 -12.09 1.72
CA ALA A 69 2.64 -12.39 2.88
C ALA A 69 1.57 -11.32 3.09
N GLN A 70 0.38 -11.74 3.46
CA GLN A 70 -0.68 -10.90 3.97
C GLN A 70 -0.70 -10.99 5.49
N ILE A 71 -0.56 -9.83 6.13
CA ILE A 71 -0.69 -9.68 7.58
C ILE A 71 -2.07 -9.08 7.86
N VAL A 72 -2.92 -9.81 8.57
CA VAL A 72 -4.23 -9.34 9.03
C VAL A 72 -4.13 -9.01 10.52
N ILE A 73 -4.32 -7.74 10.87
CA ILE A 73 -4.16 -7.25 12.24
C ILE A 73 -5.52 -6.76 12.75
N PRO A 74 -6.18 -7.49 13.67
CA PRO A 74 -7.32 -6.97 14.41
C PRO A 74 -6.90 -5.75 15.23
N VAL A 75 -7.67 -4.67 15.16
CA VAL A 75 -7.34 -3.43 15.86
C VAL A 75 -8.06 -3.37 17.20
N ASN A 76 -7.30 -3.32 18.30
CA ASN A 76 -7.85 -3.30 19.65
C ASN A 76 -8.74 -2.07 19.91
N ARG A 77 -8.41 -0.93 19.30
CA ARG A 77 -9.19 0.31 19.36
C ARG A 77 -9.42 0.85 17.94
N PRO A 78 -10.61 0.65 17.36
CA PRO A 78 -10.89 1.06 16.00
C PRO A 78 -10.61 2.54 15.77
N PHE A 79 -9.98 2.85 14.63
CA PHE A 79 -9.63 4.21 14.22
C PHE A 79 -9.93 4.41 12.73
N THR A 80 -9.96 5.66 12.28
CA THR A 80 -10.23 5.98 10.87
C THR A 80 -8.97 5.76 10.03
N VAL A 81 -9.10 4.99 8.95
CA VAL A 81 -8.05 4.73 7.97
C VAL A 81 -8.48 5.35 6.64
N HIS A 82 -7.53 5.94 5.93
CA HIS A 82 -7.74 6.45 4.58
C HIS A 82 -6.74 5.86 3.58
N ALA A 83 -7.08 5.99 2.29
CA ALA A 83 -6.18 5.60 1.21
C ALA A 83 -4.85 6.35 1.28
N GLY A 84 -3.75 5.63 1.04
CA GLY A 84 -2.38 6.16 1.11
C GLY A 84 -1.76 6.16 2.50
N MET A 85 -2.53 5.88 3.57
CA MET A 85 -1.98 5.83 4.92
C MET A 85 -1.13 4.58 5.16
N ALA A 86 -0.11 4.74 5.99
CA ALA A 86 0.79 3.70 6.47
C ALA A 86 0.72 3.56 7.98
N VAL A 87 1.07 2.38 8.49
CA VAL A 87 1.23 2.11 9.92
C VAL A 87 2.63 1.55 10.17
N TYR A 88 3.17 1.85 11.33
CA TYR A 88 4.33 1.15 11.84
C TYR A 88 3.86 -0.05 12.65
N ILE A 89 4.40 -1.23 12.35
CA ILE A 89 4.13 -2.43 13.12
C ILE A 89 5.36 -2.84 13.90
N TRP A 90 5.15 -3.24 15.16
CA TRP A 90 6.17 -3.86 15.98
C TRP A 90 5.77 -5.31 16.27
N MET A 91 6.59 -6.24 15.77
CA MET A 91 6.38 -7.69 15.89
C MET A 91 7.63 -8.36 16.45
N PRO A 92 7.78 -8.40 17.79
CA PRO A 92 9.02 -8.88 18.42
C PRO A 92 9.28 -10.37 18.17
N GLY A 93 8.23 -11.17 17.93
CA GLY A 93 8.34 -12.62 17.72
C GLY A 93 8.86 -13.05 16.34
N VAL A 94 9.09 -12.12 15.41
CA VAL A 94 9.51 -12.45 14.03
C VAL A 94 11.01 -12.73 13.93
N SER A 95 11.83 -11.99 14.68
CA SER A 95 13.27 -12.19 14.75
C SER A 95 13.84 -11.58 16.04
N PRO A 96 15.02 -12.02 16.53
CA PRO A 96 15.63 -11.46 17.73
C PRO A 96 15.85 -9.93 17.66
N PHE A 97 16.16 -9.41 16.47
CA PHE A 97 16.35 -7.98 16.26
C PHE A 97 15.04 -7.21 16.10
N SER A 98 13.95 -7.87 15.68
CA SER A 98 12.62 -7.24 15.51
C SER A 98 12.05 -6.68 16.82
N MET A 99 12.57 -7.11 17.98
CA MET A 99 12.21 -6.55 19.27
C MET A 99 12.56 -5.06 19.39
N PHE A 100 13.57 -4.58 18.65
CA PHE A 100 14.10 -3.22 18.80
C PHE A 100 13.64 -2.24 17.72
N TYR A 101 12.92 -2.72 16.69
CA TYR A 101 12.56 -1.90 15.54
C TYR A 101 11.09 -2.08 15.18
N SER A 102 10.44 -0.98 14.83
CA SER A 102 9.15 -0.98 14.16
C SER A 102 9.36 -0.80 12.66
N HIS A 103 8.44 -1.33 11.85
CA HIS A 103 8.55 -1.32 10.40
C HIS A 103 7.33 -0.64 9.76
N PRO A 104 7.53 0.34 8.86
CA PRO A 104 6.44 1.00 8.18
C PRO A 104 5.88 0.14 7.06
N PHE A 105 4.56 0.06 6.97
CA PHE A 105 3.86 -0.56 5.87
C PHE A 105 2.61 0.22 5.49
N THR A 106 2.35 0.32 4.19
CA THR A 106 1.11 0.87 3.66
C THR A 106 -0.06 -0.05 3.98
N VAL A 107 -1.16 0.52 4.46
CA VAL A 107 -2.39 -0.25 4.70
C VAL A 107 -3.03 -0.57 3.35
N THR A 108 -3.25 -1.84 3.05
CA THR A 108 -3.79 -2.30 1.76
C THR A 108 -5.31 -2.44 1.80
N TRP A 109 -5.84 -2.95 2.91
CA TRP A 109 -7.28 -3.18 3.09
C TRP A 109 -7.67 -3.02 4.55
N TRP A 110 -8.96 -2.82 4.84
CA TRP A 110 -9.46 -2.73 6.22
C TRP A 110 -10.93 -3.14 6.32
N GLU A 111 -11.33 -3.67 7.47
CA GLU A 111 -12.74 -3.94 7.76
C GLU A 111 -13.31 -2.82 8.62
N LEU A 112 -14.54 -2.38 8.33
CA LEU A 112 -15.19 -1.27 9.01
C LEU A 112 -16.24 -1.78 10.01
N ASN A 113 -16.37 -1.08 11.15
CA ASN A 113 -17.55 -1.22 12.00
C ASN A 113 -18.70 -0.32 11.53
N ALA A 114 -19.85 -0.42 12.21
CA ALA A 114 -21.03 0.41 11.97
C ALA A 114 -20.76 1.93 12.08
N GLN A 115 -19.69 2.32 12.78
CA GLN A 115 -19.27 3.72 12.95
C GLN A 115 -18.22 4.17 11.92
N GLY A 116 -17.90 3.35 10.91
CA GLY A 116 -16.92 3.69 9.88
C GLY A 116 -15.46 3.70 10.37
N LYS A 117 -15.15 3.04 11.49
CA LYS A 117 -13.78 2.88 12.00
C LYS A 117 -13.25 1.47 11.70
N ALA A 118 -11.95 1.39 11.42
CA ALA A 118 -11.28 0.15 11.06
C ALA A 118 -11.17 -0.81 12.26
N THR A 119 -11.79 -1.99 12.16
CA THR A 119 -11.72 -3.07 13.17
C THR A 119 -10.60 -4.05 12.87
N SER A 120 -10.19 -4.16 11.62
CA SER A 120 -9.06 -4.97 11.18
C SER A 120 -8.37 -4.26 10.03
N ILE A 121 -7.05 -4.30 9.98
CA ILE A 121 -6.25 -3.81 8.85
C ILE A 121 -5.49 -4.97 8.23
N SER A 122 -5.45 -5.00 6.90
CA SER A 122 -4.60 -5.92 6.16
C SER A 122 -3.46 -5.17 5.51
N ILE A 123 -2.27 -5.72 5.71
CA ILE A 123 -1.03 -5.21 5.15
C ILE A 123 -0.46 -6.29 4.26
N LEU A 124 0.02 -5.88 3.10
CA LEU A 124 0.72 -6.76 2.21
C LEU A 124 2.23 -6.54 2.26
N VAL A 125 2.97 -7.63 2.40
CA VAL A 125 4.41 -7.64 2.58
C VAL A 125 5.10 -8.47 1.51
N GLN A 126 6.14 -7.89 0.91
CA GLN A 126 7.01 -8.60 -0.03
C GLN A 126 8.23 -9.16 0.70
N LYS A 127 8.69 -10.34 0.31
CA LYS A 127 9.96 -10.88 0.80
C LYS A 127 11.13 -10.01 0.33
N LYS A 128 11.60 -9.10 1.19
CA LYS A 128 12.87 -8.36 1.08
C LYS A 128 13.84 -8.77 2.19
N ASN A 129 15.02 -8.17 2.23
CA ASN A 129 16.01 -8.42 3.28
C ASN A 129 15.55 -7.95 4.68
N GLY A 130 16.13 -8.53 5.73
CA GLY A 130 15.82 -8.17 7.12
C GLY A 130 14.48 -8.71 7.60
N PHE A 131 13.69 -7.85 8.26
CA PHE A 131 12.42 -8.20 8.91
C PHE A 131 11.48 -9.02 8.03
N THR A 132 11.27 -8.60 6.78
CA THR A 132 10.33 -9.26 5.87
C THR A 132 10.79 -10.66 5.46
N ARG A 133 12.11 -10.90 5.32
CA ARG A 133 12.65 -12.24 5.08
C ARG A 133 12.42 -13.11 6.30
N SER A 134 12.74 -12.60 7.49
CA SER A 134 12.49 -13.32 8.73
C SER A 134 11.01 -13.64 8.90
N LEU A 135 10.10 -12.70 8.63
CA LEU A 135 8.65 -12.92 8.67
C LEU A 135 8.22 -14.04 7.73
N MET A 136 8.74 -14.03 6.49
CA MET A 136 8.42 -15.02 5.46
C MET A 136 8.96 -16.40 5.78
N ASP A 137 10.18 -16.49 6.34
CA ASP A 137 10.84 -17.76 6.66
C ASP A 137 10.39 -18.33 8.02
N HIS A 138 9.68 -17.54 8.85
CA HIS A 138 9.23 -17.95 10.17
C HIS A 138 8.02 -18.93 10.09
N PRO A 139 8.02 -20.05 10.85
CA PRO A 139 6.95 -21.06 10.78
C PRO A 139 5.63 -20.62 11.43
N GLY A 140 5.70 -19.74 12.45
CA GLY A 140 4.54 -19.23 13.17
C GLY A 140 3.56 -18.46 12.28
N LYS A 141 2.26 -18.66 12.49
CA LYS A 141 1.17 -18.01 11.74
C LYS A 141 0.54 -16.83 12.46
N GLU A 142 0.85 -16.65 13.73
CA GLU A 142 0.28 -15.61 14.58
C GLU A 142 1.39 -14.92 15.36
N PHE A 143 1.36 -13.59 15.41
CA PHE A 143 2.38 -12.79 16.10
C PHE A 143 1.75 -11.71 16.96
N LEU A 144 2.33 -11.51 18.15
CA LEU A 144 2.10 -10.30 18.91
C LEU A 144 2.50 -9.09 18.07
N THR A 145 1.58 -8.15 17.91
CA THR A 145 1.75 -6.99 17.05
C THR A 145 1.24 -5.74 17.75
N TRP A 146 2.08 -4.72 17.81
CA TRP A 146 1.63 -3.37 18.13
C TRP A 146 1.56 -2.54 16.86
N ILE A 147 0.53 -1.71 16.76
CA ILE A 147 0.31 -0.75 15.69
C ILE A 147 0.60 0.65 16.20
N ASP A 148 1.40 1.37 15.45
CA ASP A 148 1.61 2.80 15.58
C ASP A 148 1.20 3.50 14.27
N GLY A 149 0.59 4.68 14.38
CA GLY A 149 -0.15 5.31 13.28
C GLY A 149 -1.67 5.15 13.41
N PRO A 150 -2.46 5.51 12.38
CA PRO A 150 -2.03 5.65 10.99
C PRO A 150 -1.29 6.97 10.76
N TYR A 151 -0.39 6.93 9.77
CA TYR A 151 0.42 8.04 9.29
C TYR A 151 0.20 8.23 7.79
N GLY A 152 0.55 9.41 7.29
CA GLY A 152 0.39 9.75 5.88
C GLY A 152 -0.75 10.74 5.68
N GLU A 153 -0.68 11.43 4.55
CA GLU A 153 -1.64 12.43 4.17
C GLU A 153 -2.80 11.79 3.41
N ARG A 154 -4.02 12.25 3.68
CA ARG A 154 -5.19 11.85 2.93
C ARG A 154 -5.17 12.61 1.59
N ILE A 155 -4.87 11.89 0.52
CA ILE A 155 -4.97 12.44 -0.84
C ILE A 155 -6.37 12.15 -1.36
N ASP A 156 -7.19 13.19 -1.47
CA ASP A 156 -8.54 13.06 -1.99
C ASP A 156 -8.52 13.00 -3.52
N LEU A 157 -8.91 11.86 -4.08
CA LEU A 157 -8.99 11.64 -5.53
C LEU A 157 -10.41 11.84 -6.07
N SER A 158 -11.37 12.24 -5.23
CA SER A 158 -12.79 12.33 -5.61
C SER A 158 -13.11 13.44 -6.62
N SER A 159 -12.22 14.43 -6.76
CA SER A 159 -12.34 15.48 -7.78
C SER A 159 -12.07 14.98 -9.20
N TYR A 160 -11.49 13.79 -9.35
CA TYR A 160 -11.14 13.21 -10.65
C TYR A 160 -12.24 12.31 -11.20
N ASN A 161 -12.63 12.56 -12.46
CA ASN A 161 -13.63 11.74 -13.12
C ASN A 161 -13.04 10.47 -13.74
N ASN A 162 -11.85 10.58 -14.33
CA ASN A 162 -11.17 9.49 -15.02
C ASN A 162 -9.87 9.18 -14.27
N VAL A 163 -9.75 7.98 -13.70
CA VAL A 163 -8.57 7.58 -12.93
C VAL A 163 -7.92 6.36 -13.55
N LEU A 164 -6.66 6.50 -13.95
CA LEU A 164 -5.78 5.42 -14.40
C LEU A 164 -4.81 5.05 -13.27
N LEU A 165 -4.91 3.85 -12.72
CA LEU A 165 -4.01 3.37 -11.67
C LEU A 165 -3.01 2.39 -12.27
N VAL A 166 -1.74 2.78 -12.33
CA VAL A 166 -0.65 1.96 -12.86
C VAL A 166 0.10 1.28 -11.72
N ALA A 167 0.21 -0.04 -11.79
CA ALA A 167 0.89 -0.86 -10.81
C ALA A 167 1.85 -1.87 -11.45
N SER A 168 2.86 -2.32 -10.69
CA SER A 168 3.61 -3.52 -11.02
C SER A 168 3.86 -4.38 -9.80
N GLY A 169 3.69 -5.70 -9.87
CA GLY A 169 3.88 -6.60 -8.74
C GLY A 169 3.13 -6.12 -7.49
N MET A 170 3.84 -5.96 -6.37
CA MET A 170 3.27 -5.54 -5.08
C MET A 170 2.79 -4.08 -5.05
N GLY A 171 3.09 -3.28 -6.07
CA GLY A 171 2.65 -1.89 -6.16
C GLY A 171 1.14 -1.71 -6.14
N ILE A 172 0.39 -2.75 -6.52
CA ILE A 172 -1.08 -2.81 -6.42
C ILE A 172 -1.58 -2.58 -4.98
N ALA A 173 -0.78 -2.95 -3.97
CA ALA A 173 -1.12 -2.76 -2.56
C ALA A 173 -1.34 -1.29 -2.18
N ALA A 174 -0.66 -0.38 -2.87
CA ALA A 174 -0.83 1.06 -2.67
C ALA A 174 -2.07 1.60 -3.43
N GLN A 175 -2.51 0.92 -4.49
CA GLN A 175 -3.61 1.35 -5.36
C GLN A 175 -4.98 0.90 -4.84
N ILE A 176 -5.07 -0.31 -4.26
CA ILE A 176 -6.33 -0.88 -3.75
C ILE A 176 -7.10 0.05 -2.79
N PRO A 177 -6.44 0.67 -1.78
CA PRO A 177 -7.10 1.65 -0.92
C PRO A 177 -7.80 2.78 -1.68
N TYR A 178 -7.12 3.32 -2.71
CA TYR A 178 -7.68 4.41 -3.52
C TYR A 178 -8.86 3.94 -4.36
N ILE A 179 -8.79 2.75 -4.97
CA ILE A 179 -9.93 2.20 -5.71
C ILE A 179 -11.15 2.08 -4.79
N ARG A 180 -10.96 1.56 -3.57
CA ARG A 180 -12.04 1.40 -2.60
C ARG A 180 -12.69 2.73 -2.22
N GLU A 181 -11.89 3.75 -1.92
CA GLU A 181 -12.42 5.07 -1.58
C GLU A 181 -13.09 5.74 -2.78
N LEU A 182 -12.52 5.60 -3.99
CA LEU A 182 -13.07 6.14 -5.22
C LEU A 182 -14.43 5.54 -5.56
N LEU A 183 -14.63 4.23 -5.40
CA LEU A 183 -15.94 3.61 -5.68
C LEU A 183 -17.09 4.22 -4.86
N ASN A 184 -16.81 4.66 -3.63
CA ASN A 184 -17.80 5.35 -2.77
C ASN A 184 -18.10 6.80 -3.22
N LYS A 185 -17.33 7.33 -4.18
CA LYS A 185 -17.41 8.71 -4.68
C LYS A 185 -17.90 8.77 -6.13
N HIS A 186 -18.25 7.63 -6.73
CA HIS A 186 -18.83 7.49 -8.06
C HIS A 186 -18.08 8.27 -9.17
N PRO A 187 -16.77 8.00 -9.39
CA PRO A 187 -16.07 8.56 -10.55
C PRO A 187 -16.68 8.02 -11.84
N LYS A 188 -16.36 8.64 -12.97
CA LYS A 188 -16.88 8.19 -14.27
C LYS A 188 -16.19 6.92 -14.74
N ARG A 189 -14.87 6.79 -14.55
CA ARG A 189 -14.08 5.64 -15.01
C ARG A 189 -12.86 5.38 -14.14
N ILE A 190 -12.63 4.11 -13.84
CA ILE A 190 -11.44 3.62 -13.17
C ILE A 190 -10.82 2.50 -14.01
N PHE A 191 -9.60 2.69 -14.48
CA PHE A 191 -8.83 1.62 -15.13
C PHE A 191 -7.57 1.32 -14.35
N VAL A 192 -7.35 0.04 -14.05
CA VAL A 192 -6.16 -0.44 -13.35
C VAL A 192 -5.29 -1.19 -14.34
N ALA A 193 -4.12 -0.63 -14.66
CA ALA A 193 -3.10 -1.29 -15.47
C ALA A 193 -2.05 -1.91 -14.55
N TRP A 194 -2.01 -3.24 -14.47
CA TRP A 194 -1.17 -3.96 -13.52
C TRP A 194 -0.25 -4.95 -14.21
N GLU A 195 1.07 -4.71 -14.15
CA GLU A 195 2.09 -5.64 -14.65
C GLU A 195 2.48 -6.68 -13.59
N LEU A 196 2.48 -7.95 -13.98
CA LEU A 196 2.72 -9.09 -13.10
C LEU A 196 3.74 -10.03 -13.73
N ASP A 197 4.70 -10.50 -12.93
CA ASP A 197 5.69 -11.47 -13.41
C ASP A 197 5.13 -12.89 -13.55
N ASP A 198 4.13 -13.24 -12.72
CA ASP A 198 3.52 -14.57 -12.63
C ASP A 198 2.06 -14.47 -12.13
N GLU A 199 1.20 -15.35 -12.64
CA GLU A 199 -0.22 -15.47 -12.26
C GLU A 199 -0.40 -15.96 -10.83
N SER A 200 0.58 -16.67 -10.26
CA SER A 200 0.58 -17.07 -8.84
C SER A 200 0.49 -15.88 -7.87
N ASN A 201 0.81 -14.66 -8.34
CA ASN A 201 0.65 -13.42 -7.58
C ASN A 201 -0.77 -12.84 -7.63
N LEU A 202 -1.71 -13.45 -8.35
CA LEU A 202 -3.08 -12.96 -8.46
C LEU A 202 -3.99 -13.43 -7.33
N ASP A 203 -3.77 -14.64 -6.83
CA ASP A 203 -4.70 -15.32 -5.92
C ASP A 203 -4.98 -14.51 -4.64
N TRP A 204 -3.97 -13.81 -4.11
CA TRP A 204 -4.10 -13.05 -2.87
C TRP A 204 -4.76 -11.69 -3.06
N VAL A 205 -4.58 -11.04 -4.22
CA VAL A 205 -5.32 -9.80 -4.55
C VAL A 205 -6.73 -10.10 -4.98
N TYR A 206 -6.94 -11.29 -5.56
CA TYR A 206 -8.18 -11.63 -6.23
C TYR A 206 -9.40 -11.41 -5.36
N GLN A 207 -9.32 -11.75 -4.07
CA GLN A 207 -10.41 -11.53 -3.13
C GLN A 207 -10.80 -10.05 -3.04
N TRP A 208 -9.83 -9.15 -2.94
CA TRP A 208 -10.08 -7.69 -2.90
C TRP A 208 -10.56 -7.17 -4.24
N MET A 209 -9.98 -7.60 -5.36
CA MET A 209 -10.48 -7.26 -6.69
C MET A 209 -11.94 -7.67 -6.87
N ASN A 210 -12.28 -8.90 -6.46
CA ASN A 210 -13.64 -9.42 -6.54
C ASN A 210 -14.60 -8.60 -5.68
N GLN A 211 -14.21 -8.23 -4.46
CA GLN A 211 -15.01 -7.35 -3.59
C GLN A 211 -15.23 -5.97 -4.21
N LEU A 212 -14.19 -5.35 -4.77
CA LEU A 212 -14.28 -4.05 -5.43
C LEU A 212 -15.17 -4.10 -6.67
N LEU A 213 -15.07 -5.16 -7.47
CA LEU A 213 -15.91 -5.37 -8.65
C LEU A 213 -17.38 -5.61 -8.28
N LEU A 214 -17.65 -6.31 -7.16
CA LEU A 214 -19.01 -6.48 -6.64
C LEU A 214 -19.57 -5.16 -6.10
N GLN A 215 -18.77 -4.40 -5.35
CA GLN A 215 -19.16 -3.08 -4.85
C GLN A 215 -19.50 -2.10 -5.99
N ASP A 216 -18.72 -2.10 -7.08
CA ASP A 216 -19.00 -1.33 -8.29
C ASP A 216 -20.36 -1.72 -8.91
N LYS A 217 -20.67 -3.03 -8.94
CA LYS A 217 -21.95 -3.54 -9.46
C LYS A 217 -23.14 -3.13 -8.57
N GLU A 218 -23.00 -3.26 -7.25
CA GLU A 218 -24.06 -2.93 -6.28
C GLU A 218 -24.34 -1.42 -6.21
N SER A 219 -23.30 -0.60 -6.23
CA SER A 219 -23.41 0.86 -6.20
C SER A 219 -24.27 1.39 -7.35
N TYR A 220 -24.21 0.73 -8.51
CA TYR A 220 -25.02 1.08 -9.66
C TYR A 220 -26.49 0.66 -9.50
N VAL A 221 -26.76 -0.54 -8.97
CA VAL A 221 -28.14 -1.05 -8.80
C VAL A 221 -28.98 -0.13 -7.90
N HIS A 222 -28.35 0.52 -6.91
CA HIS A 222 -29.04 1.46 -6.02
C HIS A 222 -29.31 2.85 -6.64
N LEU A 223 -28.59 3.22 -7.71
CA LEU A 223 -28.74 4.51 -8.40
C LEU A 223 -29.66 4.42 -9.63
N ALA A 224 -29.87 3.22 -10.18
CA ALA A 224 -30.75 3.02 -11.32
C ALA A 224 -32.24 3.14 -10.91
N PRO A 225 -33.05 3.94 -11.64
CA PRO A 225 -34.49 3.96 -11.41
C PRO A 225 -35.10 2.57 -11.60
N SER A 226 -36.03 2.18 -10.74
CA SER A 226 -36.63 0.83 -10.70
C SER A 226 -37.28 0.36 -12.01
N TYR A 227 -37.59 1.28 -12.92
CA TYR A 227 -38.17 1.03 -14.24
C TYR A 227 -37.12 0.87 -15.37
N LEU A 228 -35.85 1.16 -15.12
CA LEU A 228 -34.78 0.99 -16.10
C LEU A 228 -34.03 -0.31 -15.82
N LYS A 229 -34.12 -1.30 -16.73
CA LYS A 229 -33.28 -2.50 -16.64
C LYS A 229 -31.81 -2.05 -16.71
N PRO A 230 -30.97 -2.37 -15.72
CA PRO A 230 -29.53 -2.17 -15.81
C PRO A 230 -29.02 -2.77 -17.11
N CYS A 231 -28.51 -1.95 -18.04
CA CYS A 231 -27.74 -2.46 -19.16
C CYS A 231 -26.46 -3.05 -18.56
N ALA A 232 -26.40 -4.37 -18.48
CA ALA A 232 -25.48 -5.09 -17.58
C ALA A 232 -23.98 -4.74 -17.75
N ASN A 233 -23.55 -4.12 -18.86
CA ASN A 233 -22.14 -3.94 -19.20
C ASN A 233 -21.70 -2.49 -19.49
N SER A 234 -22.60 -1.53 -19.71
CA SER A 234 -22.23 -0.17 -20.14
C SER A 234 -21.83 0.77 -19.00
N ASP A 235 -22.29 0.49 -17.78
CA ASP A 235 -22.28 1.48 -16.69
C ASP A 235 -21.36 1.07 -15.51
N GLN A 236 -20.66 -0.05 -15.65
CA GLN A 236 -19.61 -0.47 -14.71
C GLN A 236 -18.33 0.33 -14.99
N ILE A 237 -17.81 0.99 -13.95
CA ILE A 237 -16.74 1.97 -14.11
C ILE A 237 -15.35 1.38 -13.84
N LEU A 238 -15.25 0.29 -13.08
CA LEU A 238 -13.97 -0.34 -12.70
C LEU A 238 -13.56 -1.45 -13.66
N ARG A 239 -12.33 -1.36 -14.18
CA ARG A 239 -11.75 -2.32 -15.13
C ARG A 239 -10.29 -2.64 -14.79
N PHE A 240 -9.88 -3.89 -14.96
CA PHE A 240 -8.52 -4.36 -14.70
C PHE A 240 -7.86 -4.90 -15.98
N GLY A 241 -6.69 -4.38 -16.32
CA GLY A 241 -5.80 -4.92 -17.35
C GLY A 241 -4.56 -5.53 -16.70
N LEU A 242 -4.44 -6.86 -16.74
CA LEU A 242 -3.34 -7.65 -16.22
C LEU A 242 -2.30 -7.85 -17.33
N TYR A 243 -1.14 -7.22 -17.22
CA TYR A 243 -0.05 -7.35 -18.19
C TYR A 243 0.91 -8.46 -17.73
N LEU A 244 1.08 -9.48 -18.58
CA LEU A 244 1.86 -10.69 -18.27
C LEU A 244 3.04 -10.81 -19.25
N PRO A 245 4.26 -10.37 -18.86
CA PRO A 245 5.43 -10.37 -19.73
C PRO A 245 6.01 -11.76 -20.06
N SER A 246 5.81 -12.75 -19.17
CA SER A 246 6.44 -14.07 -19.26
C SER A 246 5.71 -15.06 -20.16
N HIS A 247 4.49 -14.75 -20.62
CA HIS A 247 3.74 -15.60 -21.54
C HIS A 247 4.17 -15.30 -22.99
N SER A 248 5.17 -16.02 -23.48
CA SER A 248 5.66 -15.92 -24.87
C SER A 248 4.72 -16.52 -25.93
N LYS A 249 3.58 -17.10 -25.53
CA LYS A 249 2.66 -17.85 -26.40
C LYS A 249 1.17 -17.54 -26.22
N SER A 250 0.80 -16.41 -25.58
CA SER A 250 -0.60 -15.99 -25.47
C SER A 250 -0.96 -14.97 -26.58
N PRO A 251 -2.22 -14.93 -27.04
CA PRO A 251 -2.59 -14.23 -28.26
C PRO A 251 -2.36 -12.72 -28.21
N GLU A 252 -2.28 -12.10 -29.39
CA GLU A 252 -2.17 -10.64 -29.58
C GLU A 252 -3.40 -9.88 -29.06
N ARG A 253 -4.52 -10.59 -28.81
CA ARG A 253 -5.80 -10.01 -28.36
C ARG A 253 -5.99 -10.18 -26.85
N PRO A 254 -6.58 -9.20 -26.16
CA PRO A 254 -6.91 -9.31 -24.75
C PRO A 254 -7.88 -10.47 -24.51
N GLU A 255 -7.55 -11.34 -23.56
CA GLU A 255 -8.41 -12.45 -23.14
C GLU A 255 -9.03 -12.17 -21.77
N PRO A 256 -10.29 -12.56 -21.51
CA PRO A 256 -10.85 -12.48 -20.16
C PRO A 256 -10.07 -13.42 -19.23
N TRP A 257 -9.70 -12.95 -18.03
CA TRP A 257 -8.98 -13.79 -17.08
C TRP A 257 -9.85 -14.94 -16.55
N ASN A 258 -11.12 -14.66 -16.24
CA ASN A 258 -12.03 -15.66 -15.73
C ASN A 258 -13.47 -15.39 -16.21
N SER A 259 -14.33 -16.40 -16.12
CA SER A 259 -15.76 -16.32 -16.47
C SER A 259 -16.62 -15.67 -15.39
N LYS A 260 -16.04 -15.25 -14.27
CA LYS A 260 -16.79 -14.64 -13.16
C LYS A 260 -17.04 -13.15 -13.38
N HIS A 261 -16.11 -12.47 -14.06
CA HIS A 261 -16.22 -11.04 -14.36
C HIS A 261 -15.72 -10.75 -15.77
N ASP A 262 -16.58 -10.16 -16.61
CA ASP A 262 -16.21 -9.67 -17.95
C ASP A 262 -15.41 -8.34 -17.91
N ARG A 263 -14.70 -8.08 -16.80
CA ARG A 263 -14.03 -6.80 -16.47
C ARG A 263 -12.54 -6.93 -16.18
N ILE A 264 -12.00 -8.14 -16.23
CA ILE A 264 -10.59 -8.39 -16.00
C ILE A 264 -10.02 -9.02 -17.26
N TRP A 265 -9.10 -8.31 -17.91
CA TRP A 265 -8.47 -8.77 -19.14
C TRP A 265 -7.00 -9.07 -18.89
N LYS A 266 -6.52 -10.18 -19.45
CA LYS A 266 -5.11 -10.49 -19.61
C LYS A 266 -4.61 -9.88 -20.91
N LEU A 267 -3.50 -9.17 -20.81
CA LEU A 267 -2.76 -8.59 -21.92
C LEU A 267 -1.38 -9.21 -21.97
N SER A 268 -1.02 -9.73 -23.13
CA SER A 268 0.31 -10.29 -23.39
C SER A 268 1.36 -9.16 -23.44
N GLY A 269 2.48 -9.36 -22.76
CA GLY A 269 3.62 -8.46 -22.81
C GLY A 269 3.72 -7.49 -21.63
N GLU A 270 4.73 -6.61 -21.72
CA GLU A 270 5.00 -5.59 -20.73
C GLU A 270 4.07 -4.38 -20.91
N ILE A 271 3.85 -3.62 -19.84
CA ILE A 271 3.24 -2.31 -19.92
C ILE A 271 4.12 -1.42 -20.81
N ASP A 272 3.54 -0.98 -21.93
CA ASP A 272 4.04 0.12 -22.74
C ASP A 272 3.46 1.43 -22.19
N PRO A 273 4.31 2.33 -21.64
CA PRO A 273 3.85 3.59 -21.07
C PRO A 273 3.04 4.46 -22.03
N TRP A 274 3.44 4.50 -23.30
CA TRP A 274 2.70 5.27 -24.30
C TRP A 274 1.35 4.63 -24.54
N LYS A 275 1.28 3.32 -24.83
CA LYS A 275 0.03 2.65 -25.15
C LYS A 275 -0.98 2.69 -24.01
N VAL A 276 -0.53 2.51 -22.76
CA VAL A 276 -1.41 2.52 -21.58
C VAL A 276 -2.00 3.90 -21.34
N VAL A 277 -1.17 4.95 -21.44
CA VAL A 277 -1.63 6.33 -21.25
C VAL A 277 -2.37 6.83 -22.49
N SER A 278 -2.01 6.43 -23.71
CA SER A 278 -2.68 6.86 -24.94
C SER A 278 -3.94 6.09 -25.26
N THR A 279 -4.43 5.24 -24.34
CA THR A 279 -5.71 4.59 -24.51
C THR A 279 -6.81 5.65 -24.70
N ASP A 280 -7.87 5.32 -25.46
CA ASP A 280 -9.06 6.17 -25.63
C ASP A 280 -9.81 6.42 -24.30
N PHE A 281 -9.22 6.01 -23.18
CA PHE A 281 -9.64 6.28 -21.82
C PHE A 281 -9.90 7.77 -21.57
N TRP A 282 -9.04 8.65 -22.08
CA TRP A 282 -9.12 10.11 -21.83
C TRP A 282 -10.06 10.90 -22.74
N ARG A 283 -10.67 10.27 -23.75
CA ARG A 283 -11.58 11.00 -24.67
C ARG A 283 -12.85 11.52 -23.99
N GLN A 284 -13.16 11.07 -22.78
CA GLN A 284 -14.32 11.52 -22.03
C GLN A 284 -14.05 12.83 -21.28
N SER A 285 -15.00 13.75 -21.34
CA SER A 285 -14.93 15.03 -20.62
C SER A 285 -14.82 14.84 -19.10
N GLY A 286 -13.82 15.47 -18.50
CA GLY A 286 -13.63 15.50 -17.05
C GLY A 286 -12.16 15.61 -16.67
N THR A 287 -11.93 15.82 -15.38
CA THR A 287 -10.60 15.80 -14.77
C THR A 287 -10.03 14.40 -14.81
N SER A 288 -8.76 14.29 -15.18
CA SER A 288 -8.09 13.04 -15.51
C SER A 288 -6.82 12.89 -14.67
N LEU A 289 -6.64 11.72 -14.05
CA LEU A 289 -5.51 11.44 -13.16
C LEU A 289 -4.85 10.10 -13.49
N VAL A 290 -3.53 10.07 -13.53
CA VAL A 290 -2.73 8.84 -13.45
C VAL A 290 -2.09 8.72 -12.08
N THR A 291 -2.32 7.59 -11.39
CA THR A 291 -1.54 7.22 -10.20
C THR A 291 -0.52 6.15 -10.56
N VAL A 292 0.69 6.21 -9.99
CA VAL A 292 1.76 5.25 -10.31
C VAL A 292 2.39 4.68 -9.04
N SER A 293 2.37 3.34 -8.94
CA SER A 293 3.07 2.54 -7.92
C SER A 293 3.69 1.32 -8.61
N ALA A 294 4.85 1.52 -9.22
CA ALA A 294 5.45 0.55 -10.12
C ALA A 294 6.98 0.55 -10.08
N ASN A 295 7.59 -0.45 -10.71
CA ASN A 295 9.02 -0.55 -10.85
C ASN A 295 9.59 0.68 -11.58
N LYS A 296 10.90 0.91 -11.44
CA LYS A 296 11.58 2.09 -11.97
C LYS A 296 11.42 2.27 -13.49
N ARG A 297 11.26 1.17 -14.25
CA ARG A 297 11.07 1.20 -15.71
C ARG A 297 9.72 1.82 -16.06
N ILE A 298 8.64 1.24 -15.54
CA ILE A 298 7.27 1.73 -15.79
C ILE A 298 7.11 3.14 -15.25
N ARG A 299 7.57 3.39 -14.01
CA ARG A 299 7.44 4.71 -13.39
C ARG A 299 8.09 5.81 -14.24
N LYS A 300 9.36 5.63 -14.62
CA LYS A 300 10.05 6.61 -15.47
C LYS A 300 9.36 6.80 -16.81
N GLY A 301 8.96 5.71 -17.47
CA GLY A 301 8.31 5.79 -18.78
C GLY A 301 6.97 6.52 -18.74
N ILE A 302 6.14 6.24 -17.73
CA ILE A 302 4.84 6.92 -17.55
C ILE A 302 5.06 8.41 -17.25
N THR A 303 5.97 8.73 -16.32
CA THR A 303 6.28 10.11 -15.96
C THR A 303 6.83 10.90 -17.16
N GLU A 304 7.68 10.28 -17.98
CA GLU A 304 8.21 10.90 -19.20
C GLU A 304 7.12 11.14 -20.25
N VAL A 305 6.27 10.15 -20.51
CA VAL A 305 5.16 10.28 -21.47
C VAL A 305 4.19 11.38 -21.06
N ILE A 306 3.80 11.43 -19.78
CA ILE A 306 2.84 12.43 -19.31
C ILE A 306 3.46 13.83 -19.40
N ARG A 307 4.69 14.02 -18.91
CA ARG A 307 5.36 15.33 -18.97
C ARG A 307 5.61 15.82 -20.39
N THR A 308 5.91 14.93 -21.32
CA THR A 308 6.25 15.34 -22.70
C THR A 308 5.04 15.52 -23.59
N LYS A 309 3.96 14.76 -23.38
CA LYS A 309 2.84 14.68 -24.34
C LYS A 309 1.46 14.96 -23.76
N MET A 310 1.30 14.95 -22.43
CA MET A 310 -0.03 15.03 -21.78
C MET A 310 -0.09 15.92 -20.54
N GLU A 311 0.88 16.80 -20.33
CA GLU A 311 0.97 17.65 -19.13
C GLU A 311 -0.30 18.51 -18.90
N HIS A 312 -0.95 18.95 -19.98
CA HIS A 312 -2.19 19.74 -19.91
C HIS A 312 -3.48 18.91 -19.93
N VAL A 313 -3.36 17.58 -20.03
CA VAL A 313 -4.50 16.68 -20.21
C VAL A 313 -4.73 15.82 -18.98
N VAL A 314 -3.64 15.40 -18.31
CA VAL A 314 -3.72 14.41 -17.22
C VAL A 314 -2.77 14.78 -16.09
N ASP A 315 -3.29 14.81 -14.87
CA ASP A 315 -2.49 14.99 -13.66
C ASP A 315 -1.78 13.68 -13.29
N LEU A 316 -0.59 13.79 -12.70
CA LEU A 316 0.23 12.64 -12.30
C LEU A 316 0.47 12.63 -10.79
N LEU A 317 0.15 11.50 -10.16
CA LEU A 317 0.43 11.23 -8.75
C LEU A 317 1.31 9.99 -8.58
N GLU A 318 2.57 10.18 -8.17
CA GLU A 318 3.45 9.08 -7.77
C GLU A 318 3.18 8.71 -6.31
N LEU A 319 2.79 7.46 -6.04
CA LEU A 319 2.49 7.00 -4.69
C LEU A 319 3.78 6.79 -3.87
N PRO A 320 3.74 6.96 -2.53
CA PRO A 320 4.94 6.81 -1.70
C PRO A 320 5.58 5.41 -1.76
N PHE A 321 4.76 4.37 -1.84
CA PHE A 321 5.23 3.00 -1.98
C PHE A 321 5.54 2.69 -3.44
N GLN A 322 6.75 2.20 -3.70
CA GLN A 322 7.20 1.82 -5.03
C GLN A 322 7.92 0.46 -4.97
N PRO A 323 7.45 -0.55 -5.70
CA PRO A 323 8.05 -1.88 -5.69
C PRO A 323 9.39 -1.90 -6.46
N GLU A 324 10.29 -2.77 -6.04
CA GLU A 324 11.55 -3.03 -6.76
C GLU A 324 11.35 -4.10 -7.85
N ASN A 325 12.24 -4.10 -8.85
CA ASN A 325 12.15 -5.00 -9.99
C ASN A 325 12.63 -6.43 -9.63
N LEU A 326 11.75 -7.42 -9.76
CA LEU A 326 12.04 -8.84 -9.42
C LEU A 326 12.95 -9.52 -10.45
N ARG A 327 12.98 -9.06 -11.70
CA ARG A 327 13.77 -9.69 -12.79
C ARG A 327 15.28 -9.73 -12.54
N ASN A 328 15.82 -8.76 -11.81
CA ASN A 328 17.25 -8.72 -11.52
C ASN A 328 17.69 -9.82 -10.54
N HIS A 329 16.81 -10.23 -9.61
CA HIS A 329 17.15 -11.23 -8.59
C HIS A 329 17.14 -12.67 -9.14
N ARG A 330 16.23 -13.01 -10.08
CA ARG A 330 16.26 -14.31 -10.76
C ARG A 330 17.47 -14.44 -11.69
N ARG A 331 17.84 -13.39 -12.44
CA ARG A 331 19.08 -13.42 -13.26
C ARG A 331 20.34 -13.52 -12.41
N GLN A 332 20.44 -12.81 -11.28
CA GLN A 332 21.59 -12.94 -10.39
C GLN A 332 21.71 -14.34 -9.78
N LYS A 333 20.62 -14.94 -9.27
CA LYS A 333 20.65 -16.33 -8.75
C LYS A 333 21.10 -17.35 -9.80
N VAL A 334 20.59 -17.26 -11.03
CA VAL A 334 20.96 -18.19 -12.11
C VAL A 334 22.43 -18.02 -12.54
N VAL A 335 23.01 -16.84 -12.38
CA VAL A 335 24.44 -16.61 -12.63
C VAL A 335 25.29 -17.13 -11.47
N THR A 336 24.85 -16.99 -10.21
CA THR A 336 25.61 -17.50 -9.04
C THR A 336 25.55 -19.02 -8.89
N GLU A 337 24.50 -19.69 -9.39
CA GLU A 337 24.41 -21.17 -9.42
C GLU A 337 25.14 -21.81 -10.63
N ARG A 338 25.69 -21.00 -11.55
CA ARG A 338 26.45 -21.46 -12.72
C ARG A 338 27.95 -21.16 -12.66
N VAL A 339 28.48 -20.79 -11.50
CA VAL A 339 29.93 -20.57 -11.27
C VAL A 339 30.48 -21.60 -10.32
#